data_AF-A0AAQ3Q4Y9-F1
#
_entry.id   AF-A0AAQ3Q4Y9-F1
#
_cell.length_a   1.000
_cell.length_b   1.000
_cell.length_c   1.000
_cell.angle_alpha   90.00
_cell.angle_beta   90.00
_cell.angle_gamma   90.00
#
_symmetry.space_group_name_H-M   'P 1'
#
loop_
_entity.id
_entity.type
_entity.pdbx_description
1 polymer ?
#
loop_
_entity_poly.entity_id
_entity_poly.type
_entity_poly.pdbx_seq_one_letter_code
_entity_poly.pdbx_strand_id
1 'polypeptide(L)'
;MPALFAPLSAPNPLGGKTLPKTSLLPLSLRPHRLPMASPARPMPITALASNQKNPLSSPSAASSLSADASHRDDVLRSVSAVLSICLSETHLDRTVPGIRSKTRGKVRDVYDAGDHLVLVTTDRQSAFDRVLASIPFKGQVLNETSLWWFNQTQHITPNAVVSAPDRNVTIAKKCSVFPVEFVVRGYVTGSTDTSLWTVYSKGARKYCGNVLPEGMVKNQRLTANILTPTTKAADHDVPVLPDEIIELGLMTQNEFDEVRSKALALFAYGQKVASENGLILVDTKYEFGKAADGTIMLIDEVHTPDSSRYWIANSYEEQFNAGLEPENVDKVWGLEFNAVPVYLGSL
;
A
#
# COMPACT_ATOMS: atom_id res chain seq x y z
N MET A 1 -57.31 -15.64 15.70
CA MET A 1 -57.99 -16.05 14.46
C MET A 1 -56.93 -16.50 13.45
N PRO A 2 -56.63 -17.81 13.37
CA PRO A 2 -55.63 -18.37 12.46
C PRO A 2 -56.28 -19.02 11.22
N ALA A 3 -55.58 -19.05 10.09
CA ALA A 3 -55.77 -20.04 9.01
C ALA A 3 -54.40 -20.22 8.33
N LEU A 4 -53.63 -21.31 8.46
CA LEU A 4 -53.80 -22.75 8.18
C LEU A 4 -53.56 -23.17 6.70
N PHE A 5 -52.58 -24.09 6.59
CA PHE A 5 -52.21 -25.07 5.55
C PHE A 5 -51.61 -24.54 4.22
N ALA A 6 -50.37 -24.84 3.79
CA ALA A 6 -49.51 -26.05 3.70
C ALA A 6 -49.47 -26.68 2.28
N PRO A 7 -48.39 -27.42 1.91
CA PRO A 7 -47.76 -27.41 0.57
C PRO A 7 -47.92 -28.72 -0.23
N LEU A 8 -47.50 -28.71 -1.50
CA LEU A 8 -47.32 -29.86 -2.41
C LEU A 8 -46.26 -29.44 -3.47
N SER A 9 -45.41 -30.24 -4.09
CA SER A 9 -44.74 -31.55 -3.89
C SER A 9 -43.83 -31.70 -5.12
N ALA A 10 -42.62 -32.24 -4.96
CA ALA A 10 -41.83 -32.83 -6.06
C ALA A 10 -42.12 -34.35 -6.11
N PRO A 11 -42.01 -35.04 -7.27
CA PRO A 11 -40.74 -35.72 -7.57
C PRO A 11 -40.39 -35.97 -9.07
N ASN A 12 -39.10 -35.77 -9.41
CA ASN A 12 -38.15 -36.74 -10.02
C ASN A 12 -38.35 -37.24 -11.51
N PRO A 13 -37.46 -38.10 -12.08
CA PRO A 13 -36.39 -37.75 -13.05
C PRO A 13 -36.46 -38.53 -14.41
N LEU A 14 -35.49 -38.33 -15.34
CA LEU A 14 -34.81 -39.37 -16.19
C LEU A 14 -34.27 -38.87 -17.55
N GLY A 15 -33.10 -39.42 -17.93
CA GLY A 15 -32.59 -39.54 -19.31
C GLY A 15 -31.44 -38.58 -19.65
N GLY A 16 -30.17 -38.94 -19.73
CA GLY A 16 -29.57 -40.20 -20.18
C GLY A 16 -29.29 -40.14 -21.68
N LYS A 17 -28.04 -39.81 -22.09
CA LYS A 17 -27.42 -40.29 -23.34
C LYS A 17 -25.91 -40.06 -23.35
N THR A 18 -25.24 -41.14 -23.69
CA THR A 18 -23.82 -41.45 -23.75
C THR A 18 -23.12 -40.93 -25.00
N LEU A 19 -21.79 -40.83 -24.88
CA LEU A 19 -20.72 -40.57 -25.87
C LEU A 19 -20.84 -41.35 -27.20
N PRO A 20 -20.01 -41.00 -28.21
CA PRO A 20 -18.81 -41.82 -28.37
C PRO A 20 -17.50 -41.03 -28.54
N LYS A 21 -16.44 -41.71 -28.09
CA LYS A 21 -15.03 -41.46 -28.34
C LYS A 21 -14.71 -41.69 -29.82
N THR A 22 -13.76 -40.93 -30.37
CA THR A 22 -12.87 -41.45 -31.42
C THR A 22 -11.45 -40.97 -31.18
N SER A 23 -10.54 -41.94 -31.23
CA SER A 23 -9.09 -41.82 -31.05
C SER A 23 -8.41 -41.42 -32.36
N LEU A 24 -7.19 -40.88 -32.28
CA LEU A 24 -5.97 -41.37 -32.96
C LEU A 24 -4.81 -40.38 -32.73
N LEU A 25 -3.70 -40.91 -32.21
CA LEU A 25 -2.37 -40.29 -32.06
C LEU A 25 -1.63 -40.30 -33.44
N PRO A 26 -0.31 -40.06 -33.52
CA PRO A 26 0.37 -38.76 -33.57
C PRO A 26 1.19 -38.62 -34.87
N LEU A 27 1.59 -37.41 -35.27
CA LEU A 27 2.68 -37.26 -36.26
C LEU A 27 3.83 -36.41 -35.72
N SER A 28 4.90 -37.17 -35.43
CA SER A 28 6.31 -36.79 -35.49
C SER A 28 6.62 -35.89 -36.70
N LEU A 29 7.46 -34.87 -36.49
CA LEU A 29 8.61 -34.51 -37.35
C LEU A 29 9.38 -33.33 -36.73
N ARG A 30 10.55 -33.64 -36.17
CA ARG A 30 11.75 -32.78 -36.06
C ARG A 30 12.90 -33.62 -36.63
N PRO A 31 14.09 -33.07 -36.95
CA PRO A 31 14.52 -31.69 -37.12
C PRO A 31 15.24 -31.45 -38.47
N HIS A 32 15.36 -30.19 -38.91
CA HIS A 32 16.50 -29.80 -39.74
C HIS A 32 17.32 -28.72 -39.04
N ARG A 33 18.61 -29.01 -38.94
CA ARG A 33 19.67 -28.24 -38.28
C ARG A 33 20.70 -27.90 -39.36
N LEU A 34 21.34 -26.75 -39.15
CA LEU A 34 22.66 -26.28 -39.59
C LEU A 34 22.68 -25.27 -40.76
N PRO A 35 23.69 -24.36 -40.81
CA PRO A 35 24.83 -24.20 -39.90
C PRO A 35 25.01 -22.79 -39.29
N MET A 36 25.78 -22.78 -38.22
CA MET A 36 26.38 -21.59 -37.59
C MET A 36 27.45 -20.96 -38.51
N ALA A 37 27.55 -19.63 -38.47
CA ALA A 37 28.72 -18.89 -38.93
C ALA A 37 28.98 -17.65 -38.05
N SER A 38 29.93 -17.78 -37.14
CA SER A 38 30.82 -16.71 -36.64
C SER A 38 32.00 -17.41 -36.01
N PRO A 39 33.24 -17.02 -36.33
CA PRO A 39 33.85 -15.96 -35.52
C PRO A 39 34.78 -15.05 -36.31
N ALA A 40 34.75 -13.73 -36.05
CA ALA A 40 35.78 -12.83 -36.53
C ALA A 40 36.12 -11.76 -35.49
N ARG A 41 37.26 -11.96 -34.82
CA ARG A 41 38.15 -10.95 -34.21
C ARG A 41 39.48 -11.67 -33.91
N PRO A 42 40.61 -10.98 -33.69
CA PRO A 42 40.93 -9.56 -33.87
C PRO A 42 42.24 -9.36 -34.67
N MET A 43 42.58 -8.12 -35.06
CA MET A 43 43.96 -7.75 -35.44
C MET A 43 44.31 -6.34 -34.91
N PRO A 44 45.60 -6.05 -34.67
CA PRO A 44 46.08 -5.16 -33.63
C PRO A 44 46.46 -3.78 -34.17
N ILE A 45 46.46 -2.76 -33.30
CA ILE A 45 47.28 -1.56 -33.51
C ILE A 45 48.02 -1.24 -32.21
N THR A 46 49.33 -1.23 -32.33
CA THR A 46 50.33 -0.89 -31.33
C THR A 46 50.42 0.62 -31.13
N ALA A 47 50.82 0.98 -29.92
CA ALA A 47 50.91 2.30 -29.30
C ALA A 47 51.63 3.42 -30.07
N LEU A 48 51.26 4.66 -29.74
CA LEU A 48 52.21 5.75 -29.52
C LEU A 48 51.64 6.76 -28.52
N ALA A 49 52.42 6.97 -27.46
CA ALA A 49 52.19 7.93 -26.41
C ALA A 49 52.38 9.36 -26.93
N SER A 50 51.48 10.27 -26.57
CA SER A 50 51.79 11.70 -26.51
C SER A 50 51.13 12.31 -25.28
N ASN A 51 52.02 12.78 -24.42
CA ASN A 51 51.84 13.42 -23.14
C ASN A 51 51.20 14.80 -23.31
N GLN A 52 49.96 15.00 -22.87
CA GLN A 52 49.43 16.33 -22.52
C GLN A 52 48.59 16.24 -21.25
N LYS A 53 49.13 16.81 -20.18
CA LYS A 53 48.45 17.07 -18.91
C LYS A 53 47.31 18.06 -19.17
N ASN A 54 46.07 17.63 -18.94
CA ASN A 54 44.96 18.53 -18.66
C ASN A 54 44.32 18.11 -17.32
N PRO A 55 44.05 19.05 -16.40
CA PRO A 55 43.68 18.74 -15.03
C PRO A 55 42.26 18.13 -14.95
N LEU A 56 42.12 17.14 -14.07
CA LEU A 56 40.87 16.52 -13.67
C LEU A 56 39.85 17.60 -13.25
N SER A 57 38.77 17.73 -14.03
CA SER A 57 37.54 18.38 -13.57
C SER A 57 36.86 17.47 -12.55
N SER A 58 36.79 17.95 -11.32
CA SER A 58 36.03 17.38 -10.21
C SER A 58 34.53 17.25 -10.55
N PRO A 59 33.81 16.28 -9.96
CA PRO A 59 32.36 16.21 -10.07
C PRO A 59 31.76 17.36 -9.27
N SER A 60 31.09 18.30 -9.95
CA SER A 60 30.38 19.40 -9.31
C SER A 60 28.98 18.99 -8.89
N ALA A 61 28.65 19.32 -7.64
CA ALA A 61 27.32 19.46 -7.06
C ALA A 61 26.55 18.18 -6.71
N ALA A 62 27.13 17.36 -5.85
CA ALA A 62 26.34 16.88 -4.71
C ALA A 62 26.09 18.11 -3.82
N SER A 63 24.84 18.54 -3.65
CA SER A 63 24.48 19.62 -2.73
C SER A 63 24.67 19.10 -1.30
N SER A 64 25.90 19.19 -0.81
CA SER A 64 26.17 19.13 0.62
C SER A 64 25.50 20.34 1.25
N LEU A 65 24.29 20.16 1.78
CA LEU A 65 23.76 21.01 2.84
C LEU A 65 24.71 20.89 4.04
N SER A 66 25.82 21.61 4.00
CA SER A 66 26.53 21.97 5.22
C SER A 66 25.56 22.85 5.99
N ALA A 67 24.95 22.28 7.02
CA ALA A 67 24.03 22.99 7.91
C ALA A 67 24.79 24.17 8.53
N ASP A 68 24.56 25.37 7.98
CA ASP A 68 24.97 26.62 8.58
C ASP A 68 24.28 26.74 9.95
N ALA A 69 25.02 27.10 10.99
CA ALA A 69 24.49 27.16 12.36
C ALA A 69 23.31 28.15 12.45
N SER A 70 23.35 29.23 11.65
CA SER A 70 22.24 30.17 11.53
C SER A 70 20.98 29.52 10.96
N HIS A 71 21.12 28.66 9.95
CA HIS A 71 19.98 27.95 9.35
C HIS A 71 19.36 26.97 10.33
N ARG A 72 20.18 26.26 11.12
CA ARG A 72 19.70 25.37 12.18
C ARG A 72 18.88 26.13 13.24
N ASP A 73 19.35 27.28 13.69
CA ASP A 73 18.65 28.08 14.70
C ASP A 73 17.32 28.63 14.18
N ASP A 74 17.27 29.04 12.91
CA ASP A 74 16.04 29.49 12.27
C ASP A 74 15.01 28.35 12.10
N VAL A 75 15.47 27.15 11.74
CA VAL A 75 14.64 25.94 11.70
C VAL A 75 14.10 25.62 13.10
N LEU A 76 14.95 25.61 14.13
CA LEU A 76 14.54 25.30 15.51
C LEU A 76 13.55 26.33 16.05
N ARG A 77 13.73 27.62 15.73
CA ARG A 77 12.79 28.69 16.10
C ARG A 77 11.44 28.48 15.43
N SER A 78 11.45 28.15 14.14
CA SER A 78 10.23 27.87 13.36
C SER A 78 9.47 26.66 13.90
N VAL A 79 10.19 25.57 14.19
CA VAL A 79 9.62 24.36 14.82
C VAL A 79 9.02 24.72 16.18
N SER A 80 9.77 25.40 17.04
CA SER A 80 9.30 25.77 18.39
C SER A 80 8.04 26.62 18.36
N ALA A 81 7.91 27.51 17.37
CA ALA A 81 6.72 28.35 17.20
C ALA A 81 5.46 27.56 16.84
N VAL A 82 5.59 26.35 16.27
CA VAL A 82 4.47 25.51 15.82
C VAL A 82 4.29 24.22 16.64
N LEU A 83 5.14 23.95 17.64
CA LEU A 83 4.97 22.74 18.46
C LEU A 83 3.67 22.75 19.28
N SER A 84 3.25 23.92 19.76
CA SER A 84 2.04 24.08 20.57
C SER A 84 0.74 23.86 19.80
N ILE A 85 0.79 23.93 18.46
CA ILE A 85 -0.38 23.68 17.60
C ILE A 85 -0.52 22.20 17.20
N CYS A 86 0.47 21.36 17.49
CA CYS A 86 0.42 19.94 17.17
C CYS A 86 -0.52 19.17 18.10
N LEU A 87 -1.53 18.50 17.54
CA LEU A 87 -2.36 17.55 18.27
C LEU A 87 -1.62 16.23 18.45
N SER A 88 -0.80 16.11 19.50
CA SER A 88 0.05 14.92 19.71
C SER A 88 -0.59 13.85 20.59
N GLU A 89 -1.55 14.22 21.44
CA GLU A 89 -2.28 13.31 22.32
C GLU A 89 -3.66 13.88 22.66
N THR A 90 -4.64 13.00 22.84
CA THR A 90 -6.00 13.36 23.25
C THR A 90 -6.45 12.60 24.50
N HIS A 91 -7.42 13.13 25.24
CA HIS A 91 -7.92 12.52 26.49
C HIS A 91 -9.45 12.56 26.56
N LEU A 92 -10.12 12.16 25.48
CA LEU A 92 -11.60 12.14 25.43
C LEU A 92 -12.21 11.19 26.47
N ASP A 93 -11.48 10.15 26.88
CA ASP A 93 -11.80 9.26 27.98
C ASP A 93 -11.99 9.96 29.33
N ARG A 94 -11.42 11.17 29.48
CA ARG A 94 -11.50 11.96 30.72
C ARG A 94 -12.51 13.09 30.65
N THR A 95 -12.92 13.50 29.45
CA THR A 95 -13.70 14.72 29.22
C THR A 95 -15.07 14.47 28.60
N VAL A 96 -15.27 13.32 27.94
CA VAL A 96 -16.51 12.98 27.23
C VAL A 96 -17.21 11.81 27.94
N PRO A 97 -18.39 12.02 28.53
CA PRO A 97 -19.19 10.94 29.10
C PRO A 97 -19.52 9.86 28.07
N GLY A 98 -19.42 8.58 28.47
CA GLY A 98 -19.76 7.43 27.61
C GLY A 98 -18.57 6.81 26.88
N ILE A 99 -17.40 7.46 26.87
CA ILE A 99 -16.15 6.83 26.44
C ILE A 99 -15.71 5.80 27.49
N ARG A 100 -15.47 4.57 27.05
CA ARG A 100 -15.16 3.42 27.91
C ARG A 100 -13.66 3.18 28.05
N SER A 101 -12.91 3.32 26.95
CA SER A 101 -11.47 3.08 26.93
C SER A 101 -10.79 3.84 25.80
N LYS A 102 -9.48 4.06 25.96
CA LYS A 102 -8.58 4.61 24.94
C LYS A 102 -7.55 3.56 24.52
N THR A 103 -7.32 3.45 23.23
CA THR A 103 -6.17 2.74 22.66
C THR A 103 -5.34 3.74 21.86
N ARG A 104 -4.04 3.85 22.19
CA ARG A 104 -3.11 4.74 21.48
C ARG A 104 -2.36 3.95 20.42
N GLY A 105 -2.65 4.24 19.15
CA GLY A 105 -1.87 3.78 18.01
C GLY A 105 -0.73 4.74 17.65
N LYS A 106 0.03 4.40 16.61
CA LYS A 106 1.16 5.22 16.11
C LYS A 106 0.69 6.63 15.71
N VAL A 107 -0.41 6.72 14.97
CA VAL A 107 -0.94 7.98 14.42
C VAL A 107 -2.35 8.32 14.94
N ARG A 108 -3.14 7.32 15.35
CA ARG A 108 -4.51 7.52 15.84
C ARG A 108 -4.67 7.20 17.32
N ASP A 109 -5.43 8.03 18.03
CA ASP A 109 -6.01 7.68 19.31
C ASP A 109 -7.43 7.14 19.04
N VAL A 110 -7.73 5.93 19.50
CA VAL A 110 -9.01 5.26 19.27
C VAL A 110 -9.76 5.13 20.59
N TYR A 111 -11.02 5.54 20.60
CA TYR A 111 -11.86 5.48 21.79
C TYR A 111 -13.07 4.58 21.56
N ASP A 112 -13.34 3.71 22.54
CA ASP A 112 -14.53 2.87 22.53
C ASP A 112 -15.72 3.61 23.16
N ALA A 113 -16.77 3.85 22.37
CA ALA A 113 -18.00 4.50 22.81
C ALA A 113 -19.20 3.53 22.84
N GLY A 114 -18.94 2.22 22.97
CA GLY A 114 -19.96 1.17 22.93
C GLY A 114 -20.19 0.66 21.50
N ASP A 115 -21.24 1.12 20.84
CA ASP A 115 -21.60 0.69 19.48
C ASP A 115 -20.76 1.39 18.39
N HIS A 116 -20.03 2.44 18.79
CA HIS A 116 -19.20 3.25 17.92
C HIS A 116 -17.75 3.32 18.42
N LEU A 117 -16.84 3.59 17.50
CA LEU A 117 -15.47 4.00 17.78
C LEU A 117 -15.33 5.48 17.42
N VAL A 118 -14.65 6.24 18.29
CA VAL A 118 -14.20 7.60 17.97
C VAL A 118 -12.71 7.52 17.62
N LEU A 119 -12.41 7.78 16.36
CA LEU A 119 -11.07 7.76 15.79
C LEU A 119 -10.54 9.19 15.73
N VAL A 120 -9.49 9.49 16.49
CA VAL A 120 -8.83 10.79 16.45
C VAL A 120 -7.49 10.65 15.76
N THR A 121 -7.37 11.18 14.55
CA THR A 121 -6.12 11.19 13.77
C THR A 121 -5.25 12.34 14.26
N THR A 122 -4.13 11.98 14.88
CA THR A 122 -3.22 12.94 15.52
C THR A 122 -2.14 13.40 14.54
N ASP A 123 -1.37 14.40 14.96
CA ASP A 123 -0.27 14.96 14.20
C ASP A 123 1.01 14.11 14.27
N ARG A 124 0.97 12.97 14.98
CA ARG A 124 2.12 12.07 15.14
C ARG A 124 2.58 11.51 13.79
N GLN A 125 3.87 11.63 13.54
CA GLN A 125 4.58 10.96 12.44
C GLN A 125 5.31 9.75 13.00
N SER A 126 5.13 8.60 12.35
CA SER A 126 5.86 7.38 12.69
C SER A 126 6.72 6.90 11.52
N ALA A 127 7.84 6.27 11.82
CA ALA A 127 8.59 5.43 10.89
C ALA A 127 9.43 4.42 11.68
N PHE A 128 9.80 3.31 11.04
CA PHE A 128 10.51 2.20 11.68
C PHE A 128 9.86 1.78 13.01
N ASP A 129 8.52 1.71 13.00
CA ASP A 129 7.67 1.36 14.14
C ASP A 129 7.78 2.23 15.39
N ARG A 130 8.34 3.43 15.25
CA ARG A 130 8.45 4.42 16.34
C ARG A 130 7.80 5.73 15.94
N VAL A 131 7.24 6.44 16.92
CA VAL A 131 6.80 7.84 16.74
C VAL A 131 8.05 8.71 16.77
N LEU A 132 8.30 9.44 15.68
CA LEU A 132 9.53 10.23 15.51
C LEU A 132 9.32 11.70 15.83
N ALA A 133 8.17 12.26 15.45
CA ALA A 133 7.86 13.67 15.60
C ALA A 133 6.34 13.90 15.51
N SER A 134 5.93 15.16 15.66
CA SER A 134 4.59 15.62 15.29
C SER A 134 4.70 16.66 14.18
N ILE A 135 3.86 16.54 13.16
CA ILE A 135 3.78 17.46 12.03
C ILE A 135 2.46 18.23 12.15
N PRO A 136 2.48 19.56 12.34
CA PRO A 136 1.26 20.35 12.53
C PRO A 136 0.22 20.07 11.45
N PHE A 137 -1.03 19.86 11.85
CA PHE A 137 -2.18 19.62 10.97
C PHE A 137 -2.13 18.35 10.11
N LYS A 138 -1.10 17.50 10.26
CA LYS A 138 -1.02 16.21 9.55
C LYS A 138 -2.28 15.38 9.80
N GLY A 139 -2.75 15.33 11.04
CA GLY A 139 -3.93 14.55 11.40
C GLY A 139 -5.20 15.01 10.66
N GLN A 140 -5.35 16.32 10.43
CA GLN A 140 -6.47 16.88 9.69
C GLN A 140 -6.40 16.47 8.22
N VAL A 141 -5.24 16.67 7.59
CA VAL A 141 -5.03 16.32 6.19
C VAL A 141 -5.33 14.83 5.96
N LEU A 142 -4.81 13.94 6.81
CA LEU A 142 -5.05 12.50 6.69
C LEU A 142 -6.52 12.13 6.87
N ASN A 143 -7.18 12.67 7.91
CA ASN A 143 -8.58 12.36 8.19
C ASN A 143 -9.51 12.90 7.11
N GLU A 144 -9.34 14.16 6.68
CA GLU A 144 -10.15 14.76 5.62
C GLU A 144 -9.93 14.07 4.27
N THR A 145 -8.69 13.68 3.94
CA THR A 145 -8.39 12.87 2.74
C THR A 145 -9.13 11.54 2.78
N SER A 146 -9.06 10.84 3.92
CA SER A 146 -9.76 9.57 4.11
C SER A 146 -11.29 9.72 4.00
N LEU A 147 -11.87 10.74 4.63
CA LEU A 147 -13.30 11.05 4.55
C LEU A 147 -13.75 11.33 3.11
N TRP A 148 -12.95 12.07 2.35
CA TRP A 148 -13.21 12.31 0.93
C TRP A 148 -13.22 11.00 0.14
N TRP A 149 -12.23 10.13 0.34
CA TRP A 149 -12.18 8.82 -0.33
C TRP A 149 -13.30 7.89 0.07
N PHE A 150 -13.67 7.85 1.36
CA PHE A 150 -14.84 7.11 1.81
C PHE A 150 -16.10 7.56 1.07
N ASN A 151 -16.28 8.86 0.85
CA ASN A 151 -17.39 9.39 0.05
C ASN A 151 -17.29 9.01 -1.43
N GLN A 152 -16.11 9.14 -2.04
CA GLN A 152 -15.91 8.79 -3.46
C GLN A 152 -16.13 7.30 -3.74
N THR A 153 -15.93 6.43 -2.77
CA THR A 153 -15.93 4.97 -2.95
C THR A 153 -17.18 4.26 -2.42
N GLN A 154 -18.18 4.99 -1.92
CA GLN A 154 -19.43 4.39 -1.39
C GLN A 154 -20.17 3.52 -2.40
N HIS A 155 -20.03 3.82 -3.69
CA HIS A 155 -20.63 3.05 -4.78
C HIS A 155 -19.94 1.69 -5.02
N ILE A 156 -18.75 1.46 -4.44
CA ILE A 156 -17.97 0.21 -4.54
C ILE A 156 -18.21 -0.65 -3.30
N THR A 157 -18.14 -0.07 -2.11
CA THR A 157 -18.34 -0.77 -0.85
C THR A 157 -18.89 0.17 0.23
N PRO A 158 -19.76 -0.31 1.14
CA PRO A 158 -20.08 0.44 2.34
C PRO A 158 -18.82 0.64 3.19
N ASN A 159 -18.80 1.71 3.97
CA ASN A 159 -17.76 2.00 4.95
C ASN A 159 -18.36 2.24 6.35
N ALA A 160 -17.50 2.23 7.37
CA ALA A 160 -17.94 2.35 8.75
C ALA A 160 -18.19 3.79 9.22
N VAL A 161 -17.92 4.82 8.41
CA VAL A 161 -18.06 6.22 8.83
C VAL A 161 -19.53 6.55 9.14
N VAL A 162 -19.76 7.17 10.30
CA VAL A 162 -21.07 7.68 10.73
C VAL A 162 -21.10 9.20 10.68
N SER A 163 -20.08 9.86 11.20
CA SER A 163 -19.94 11.32 11.16
C SER A 163 -18.50 11.75 11.42
N ALA A 164 -18.21 13.01 11.11
CA ALA A 164 -16.91 13.64 11.38
C ALA A 164 -17.15 15.02 12.03
N PRO A 165 -17.28 15.09 13.37
CA PRO A 165 -17.63 16.32 14.07
C PRO A 165 -16.48 17.36 14.09
N ASP A 166 -15.26 16.92 13.80
CA ASP A 166 -14.06 17.75 13.75
C ASP A 166 -13.12 17.22 12.66
N ARG A 167 -12.23 18.07 12.13
CA ARG A 167 -11.29 17.69 11.05
C ARG A 167 -10.34 16.57 11.44
N ASN A 168 -10.03 16.39 12.72
CA ASN A 168 -9.22 15.29 13.22
C ASN A 168 -10.05 14.06 13.65
N VAL A 169 -11.38 14.15 13.68
CA VAL A 169 -12.23 13.15 14.35
C VAL A 169 -13.19 12.47 13.37
N THR A 170 -13.17 11.15 13.36
CA THR A 170 -14.15 10.30 12.68
C THR A 170 -14.86 9.41 13.69
N ILE A 171 -16.18 9.46 13.72
CA ILE A 171 -17.03 8.51 14.44
C ILE A 171 -17.40 7.39 13.47
N ALA A 172 -17.06 6.15 13.82
CA ALA A 172 -17.28 4.98 12.99
C ALA A 172 -18.09 3.91 13.73
N LYS A 173 -18.86 3.11 12.98
CA LYS A 173 -19.50 1.89 13.49
C LYS A 173 -18.41 0.92 13.98
N LYS A 174 -18.68 0.25 15.09
CA LYS A 174 -17.79 -0.80 15.58
C LYS A 174 -17.95 -2.06 14.72
N CYS A 175 -16.84 -2.51 14.13
CA CYS A 175 -16.80 -3.71 13.31
C CYS A 175 -15.86 -4.76 13.93
N SER A 176 -16.16 -6.04 13.71
CA SER A 176 -15.21 -7.13 13.92
C SER A 176 -14.20 -7.10 12.78
N VAL A 177 -13.00 -6.57 13.04
CA VAL A 177 -11.93 -6.40 12.05
C VAL A 177 -11.43 -7.76 11.57
N PHE A 178 -11.24 -7.92 10.25
CA PHE A 178 -10.53 -9.07 9.72
C PHE A 178 -9.03 -8.92 10.01
N PRO A 179 -8.35 -9.93 10.57
CA PRO A 179 -6.94 -9.86 10.94
C PRO A 179 -5.99 -10.00 9.72
N VAL A 180 -6.37 -9.38 8.60
CA VAL A 180 -5.68 -9.41 7.32
C VAL A 180 -5.64 -7.99 6.75
N GLU A 181 -4.47 -7.55 6.35
CA GLU A 181 -4.32 -6.30 5.60
C GLU A 181 -4.26 -6.60 4.11
N PHE A 182 -5.07 -5.89 3.33
CA PHE A 182 -5.21 -6.11 1.89
C PHE A 182 -4.35 -5.10 1.15
N VAL A 183 -3.07 -5.43 0.97
CA VAL A 183 -2.14 -4.58 0.20
C VAL A 183 -2.34 -4.84 -1.29
N VAL A 184 -2.72 -3.82 -2.04
CA VAL A 184 -2.85 -3.87 -3.50
C VAL A 184 -1.72 -3.08 -4.14
N ARG A 185 -1.09 -3.64 -5.18
CA ARG A 185 0.09 -3.06 -5.84
C ARG A 185 -0.13 -2.93 -7.33
N GLY A 186 0.24 -1.78 -7.88
CA GLY A 186 0.30 -1.51 -9.31
C GLY A 186 1.72 -1.44 -9.88
N TYR A 187 2.75 -1.42 -9.03
CA TYR A 187 4.15 -1.25 -9.43
C TYR A 187 5.11 -2.12 -8.62
N VAL A 188 6.25 -2.48 -9.22
CA VAL A 188 7.33 -3.28 -8.63
C VAL A 188 8.27 -2.36 -7.86
N THR A 189 7.87 -1.92 -6.67
CA THR A 189 8.66 -0.96 -5.87
C THR A 189 8.74 -1.34 -4.38
N GLY A 190 9.32 -0.43 -3.60
CA GLY A 190 9.52 -0.48 -2.16
C GLY A 190 10.90 -1.00 -1.75
N SER A 191 11.20 -0.81 -0.47
CA SER A 191 12.48 -1.16 0.16
C SER A 191 12.34 -2.06 1.38
N THR A 192 11.12 -2.22 1.92
CA THR A 192 10.87 -3.10 3.07
C THR A 192 10.99 -4.57 2.66
N ASP A 193 11.21 -5.47 3.64
CA ASP A 193 11.34 -6.90 3.37
C ASP A 193 10.09 -7.54 2.74
N THR A 194 8.93 -6.92 2.93
CA THR A 194 7.64 -7.34 2.37
C THR A 194 7.25 -6.61 1.08
N SER A 195 8.09 -5.68 0.61
CA SER A 195 7.82 -4.94 -0.62
C SER A 195 8.12 -5.77 -1.86
N LEU A 196 7.36 -5.52 -2.95
CA LEU A 196 7.40 -6.35 -4.15
C LEU A 196 8.78 -6.35 -4.81
N TRP A 197 9.45 -5.19 -4.86
CA TRP A 197 10.81 -5.12 -5.41
C TRP A 197 11.82 -5.90 -4.57
N THR A 198 11.80 -5.76 -3.24
CA THR A 198 12.75 -6.45 -2.36
C THR A 198 12.61 -7.97 -2.48
N VAL A 199 11.40 -8.52 -2.49
CA VAL A 199 11.22 -9.98 -2.64
C VAL A 199 11.61 -10.46 -4.04
N TYR A 200 11.26 -9.69 -5.08
CA TYR A 200 11.56 -10.05 -6.46
C TYR A 200 13.07 -10.02 -6.76
N SER A 201 13.78 -9.01 -6.26
CA SER A 201 15.24 -8.87 -6.39
C SER A 201 16.01 -9.95 -5.62
N LYS A 202 15.44 -10.48 -4.54
CA LYS A 202 15.93 -11.67 -3.82
C LYS A 202 15.64 -13.00 -4.56
N GLY A 203 15.03 -12.96 -5.74
CA GLY A 203 14.80 -14.13 -6.60
C GLY A 203 13.41 -14.74 -6.48
N ALA A 204 12.49 -14.15 -5.71
CA ALA A 204 11.11 -14.66 -5.64
C ALA A 204 10.42 -14.48 -7.00
N ARG A 205 9.75 -15.55 -7.47
CA ARG A 205 8.91 -15.57 -8.68
C ARG A 205 7.46 -15.95 -8.40
N LYS A 206 7.16 -16.32 -7.17
CA LYS A 206 5.83 -16.48 -6.64
C LYS A 206 5.74 -15.66 -5.36
N TYR A 207 4.72 -14.83 -5.24
CA TYR A 207 4.54 -13.98 -4.07
C TYR A 207 3.07 -13.81 -3.74
N CYS A 208 2.66 -14.23 -2.54
CA CYS A 208 1.27 -14.15 -2.07
C CYS A 208 0.24 -14.75 -3.07
N GLY A 209 0.59 -15.87 -3.71
CA GLY A 209 -0.26 -16.52 -4.73
C GLY A 209 -0.14 -15.95 -6.15
N ASN A 210 0.62 -14.87 -6.36
CA ASN A 210 0.84 -14.27 -7.68
C ASN A 210 2.10 -14.85 -8.35
N VAL A 211 2.03 -15.09 -9.66
CA VAL A 211 3.21 -15.41 -10.48
C VAL A 211 3.83 -14.11 -10.98
N LEU A 212 5.12 -13.94 -10.73
CA LEU A 212 5.90 -12.77 -11.10
C LEU A 212 6.74 -13.10 -12.35
N PRO A 213 6.52 -12.42 -13.50
CA PRO A 213 7.30 -12.64 -14.71
C PRO A 213 8.80 -12.39 -14.51
N GLU A 214 9.62 -13.06 -15.31
CA GLU A 214 11.05 -12.76 -15.37
C GLU A 214 11.34 -11.37 -15.96
N GLY A 215 12.51 -10.84 -15.66
CA GLY A 215 13.02 -9.60 -16.25
C GLY A 215 12.38 -8.32 -15.72
N MET A 216 11.52 -8.37 -14.70
CA MET A 216 11.00 -7.14 -14.08
C MET A 216 12.10 -6.30 -13.44
N VAL A 217 11.96 -4.97 -13.51
CA VAL A 217 12.90 -4.00 -12.94
C VAL A 217 12.23 -3.13 -11.87
N LYS A 218 13.04 -2.46 -11.05
CA LYS A 218 12.53 -1.59 -9.97
C LYS A 218 11.68 -0.47 -10.57
N ASN A 219 10.58 -0.14 -9.90
CA ASN A 219 9.61 0.89 -10.25
C ASN A 219 8.82 0.61 -11.54
N GLN A 220 8.91 -0.60 -12.11
CA GLN A 220 8.12 -0.99 -13.27
C GLN A 220 6.63 -1.09 -12.95
N ARG A 221 5.78 -0.58 -13.85
CA ARG A 221 4.33 -0.80 -13.80
C ARG A 221 3.98 -2.27 -14.05
N LEU A 222 3.13 -2.83 -13.20
CA LEU A 222 2.58 -4.18 -13.38
C LEU A 222 1.55 -4.21 -14.51
N THR A 223 1.46 -5.35 -15.20
CA THR A 223 0.46 -5.57 -16.25
C THR A 223 -0.97 -5.60 -15.71
N ALA A 224 -1.14 -6.04 -14.46
CA ALA A 224 -2.38 -6.00 -13.71
C ALA A 224 -2.08 -5.75 -12.23
N ASN A 225 -3.02 -5.11 -11.53
CA ASN A 225 -2.91 -4.92 -10.10
C ASN A 225 -2.94 -6.27 -9.38
N ILE A 226 -2.05 -6.45 -8.42
CA ILE A 226 -1.96 -7.68 -7.64
C ILE A 226 -2.31 -7.44 -6.18
N LEU A 227 -2.91 -8.43 -5.54
CA LEU A 227 -3.16 -8.45 -4.10
C LEU A 227 -2.02 -9.22 -3.42
N THR A 228 -1.42 -8.62 -2.39
CA THR A 228 -0.38 -9.25 -1.56
C THR A 228 -0.78 -9.11 -0.08
N PRO A 229 -1.70 -9.95 0.42
CA PRO A 229 -2.19 -9.79 1.78
C PRO A 229 -1.10 -10.09 2.82
N THR A 230 -1.23 -9.45 3.97
CA THR A 230 -0.39 -9.69 5.14
C THR A 230 -1.25 -9.97 6.36
N THR A 231 -0.78 -10.82 7.28
CA THR A 231 -1.41 -10.98 8.59
C THR A 231 -0.89 -9.94 9.56
N LYS A 232 -1.77 -9.41 10.40
CA LYS A 232 -1.43 -8.45 11.46
C LYS A 232 -0.84 -9.22 12.66
N ALA A 233 0.49 -9.35 12.73
CA ALA A 233 1.16 -9.92 13.90
C ALA A 233 1.61 -8.82 14.88
N ALA A 234 1.96 -9.20 16.12
CA ALA A 234 2.31 -8.24 17.18
C ALA A 234 3.56 -7.41 16.86
N ASP A 235 4.53 -7.98 16.14
CA ASP A 235 5.85 -7.37 15.93
C ASP A 235 6.09 -6.86 14.50
N HIS A 236 5.49 -7.50 13.47
CA HIS A 236 5.61 -7.08 12.06
C HIS A 236 4.56 -7.77 11.19
N ASP A 237 4.18 -7.13 10.09
CA ASP A 237 3.26 -7.71 9.12
C ASP A 237 3.96 -8.83 8.31
N VAL A 238 3.32 -10.00 8.23
CA VAL A 238 3.88 -11.18 7.55
C VAL A 238 3.08 -11.45 6.27
N PRO A 239 3.73 -11.56 5.09
CA PRO A 239 3.06 -11.95 3.86
C PRO A 239 2.41 -13.33 3.98
N VAL A 240 1.17 -13.47 3.51
CA VAL A 240 0.40 -14.71 3.62
C VAL A 240 -0.19 -15.11 2.28
N LEU A 241 -0.36 -16.41 2.04
CA LEU A 241 -1.08 -16.91 0.86
C LEU A 241 -2.61 -16.80 1.08
N PRO A 242 -3.39 -16.57 0.02
CA PRO A 242 -4.85 -16.62 0.10
C PRO A 242 -5.40 -17.89 0.77
N ASP A 243 -4.89 -19.06 0.40
CA ASP A 243 -5.37 -20.34 0.95
C ASP A 243 -5.04 -20.48 2.45
N GLU A 244 -3.87 -19.99 2.88
CA GLU A 244 -3.46 -19.98 4.29
C GLU A 244 -4.38 -19.11 5.16
N ILE A 245 -4.90 -17.99 4.62
CA ILE A 245 -5.88 -17.13 5.34
C ILE A 245 -7.13 -17.94 5.70
N ILE A 246 -7.59 -18.80 4.78
CA ILE A 246 -8.78 -19.63 4.97
C ILE A 246 -8.48 -20.79 5.92
N GLU A 247 -7.33 -21.47 5.74
CA GLU A 247 -6.90 -22.58 6.58
C GLU A 247 -6.70 -22.16 8.05
N LEU A 248 -6.19 -20.95 8.29
CA LEU A 248 -6.01 -20.37 9.62
C LEU A 248 -7.34 -19.88 10.24
N GLY A 249 -8.45 -19.95 9.50
CA GLY A 249 -9.77 -19.50 9.97
C GLY A 249 -9.89 -17.99 10.17
N LEU A 250 -9.01 -17.21 9.54
CA LEU A 250 -9.04 -15.74 9.64
C LEU A 250 -10.22 -15.16 8.85
N MET A 251 -10.62 -15.84 7.77
CA MET A 251 -11.76 -15.51 6.92
C MET A 251 -12.36 -16.80 6.32
N THR A 252 -13.63 -16.76 5.96
CA THR A 252 -14.22 -17.76 5.05
C THR A 252 -13.84 -17.46 3.59
N GLN A 253 -13.93 -18.46 2.72
CA GLN A 253 -13.65 -18.30 1.29
C GLN A 253 -14.49 -17.15 0.66
N ASN A 254 -15.78 -17.12 0.96
CA ASN A 254 -16.69 -16.10 0.42
C ASN A 254 -16.32 -14.68 0.89
N GLU A 255 -15.95 -14.53 2.17
CA GLU A 255 -15.52 -13.23 2.71
C GLU A 255 -14.22 -12.78 2.06
N PHE A 256 -13.25 -13.68 1.88
CA PHE A 256 -11.99 -13.34 1.23
C PHE A 256 -12.19 -12.93 -0.22
N ASP A 257 -12.99 -13.68 -0.98
CA ASP A 257 -13.27 -13.36 -2.38
C ASP A 257 -14.00 -12.02 -2.54
N GLU A 258 -14.97 -11.73 -1.66
CA GLU A 258 -15.67 -10.45 -1.63
C GLU A 258 -14.71 -9.30 -1.31
N VAL A 259 -13.90 -9.42 -0.27
CA VAL A 259 -12.94 -8.38 0.14
C VAL A 259 -11.86 -8.18 -0.92
N ARG A 260 -11.33 -9.27 -1.50
CA ARG A 260 -10.36 -9.21 -2.60
C ARG A 260 -10.90 -8.42 -3.78
N SER A 261 -12.14 -8.71 -4.19
CA SER A 261 -12.80 -8.01 -5.29
C SER A 261 -12.96 -6.52 -4.99
N LYS A 262 -13.44 -6.18 -3.78
CA LYS A 262 -13.57 -4.79 -3.32
C LYS A 262 -12.24 -4.06 -3.27
N ALA A 263 -11.19 -4.66 -2.71
CA ALA A 263 -9.86 -4.05 -2.60
C ALA A 263 -9.26 -3.73 -3.97
N LEU A 264 -9.37 -4.65 -4.93
CA LEU A 264 -8.92 -4.43 -6.31
C LEU A 264 -9.73 -3.34 -7.01
N ALA A 265 -11.06 -3.33 -6.83
CA ALA A 265 -11.93 -2.30 -7.40
C ALA A 265 -11.65 -0.90 -6.82
N LEU A 266 -11.50 -0.80 -5.49
CA LEU A 266 -11.09 0.43 -4.80
C LEU A 266 -9.77 0.95 -5.35
N PHE A 267 -8.78 0.06 -5.54
CA PHE A 267 -7.47 0.46 -6.00
C PHE A 267 -7.48 0.93 -7.46
N ALA A 268 -8.20 0.22 -8.33
CA ALA A 268 -8.36 0.62 -9.73
C ALA A 268 -9.08 1.98 -9.84
N TYR A 269 -10.12 2.22 -9.03
CA TYR A 269 -10.80 3.50 -8.97
C TYR A 269 -9.88 4.61 -8.43
N GLY A 270 -9.13 4.33 -7.35
CA GLY A 270 -8.13 5.25 -6.79
C GLY A 270 -7.05 5.64 -7.80
N GLN A 271 -6.56 4.68 -8.58
CA GLN A 271 -5.59 4.93 -9.66
C GLN A 271 -6.17 5.86 -10.74
N LYS A 272 -7.41 5.63 -11.15
CA LYS A 272 -8.09 6.49 -12.13
C LYS A 272 -8.15 7.94 -11.60
N VAL A 273 -8.71 8.13 -10.42
CA VAL A 273 -8.88 9.45 -9.82
C VAL A 273 -7.53 10.13 -9.55
N ALA A 274 -6.51 9.39 -9.09
CA ALA A 274 -5.16 9.93 -8.92
C ALA A 274 -4.57 10.43 -10.25
N SER A 275 -4.72 9.65 -11.32
CA SER A 275 -4.20 10.01 -12.64
C SER A 275 -4.84 11.26 -13.23
N GLU A 276 -6.13 11.49 -12.96
CA GLU A 276 -6.85 12.71 -13.35
C GLU A 276 -6.30 13.96 -12.64
N ASN A 277 -5.57 13.78 -11.54
CA ASN A 277 -4.99 14.85 -10.72
C ASN A 277 -3.46 14.88 -10.77
N GLY A 278 -2.83 14.26 -11.78
CA GLY A 278 -1.38 14.31 -11.97
C GLY A 278 -0.58 13.44 -10.99
N LEU A 279 -1.22 12.47 -10.34
CA LEU A 279 -0.61 11.53 -9.40
C LEU A 279 -0.70 10.09 -9.91
N ILE A 280 0.22 9.26 -9.43
CA ILE A 280 0.19 7.81 -9.62
C ILE A 280 -0.04 7.17 -8.25
N LEU A 281 -1.15 6.46 -8.08
CA LEU A 281 -1.34 5.59 -6.92
C LEU A 281 -0.61 4.25 -7.16
N VAL A 282 0.46 4.04 -6.40
CA VAL A 282 1.48 3.01 -6.65
C VAL A 282 1.13 1.70 -5.96
N ASP A 283 0.82 1.79 -4.68
CA ASP A 283 0.28 0.73 -3.85
C ASP A 283 -0.49 1.35 -2.67
N THR A 284 -1.37 0.55 -2.06
CA THR A 284 -2.14 0.96 -0.89
C THR A 284 -2.52 -0.24 -0.04
N LYS A 285 -2.83 0.02 1.23
CA LYS A 285 -3.29 -0.97 2.20
C LYS A 285 -4.73 -0.68 2.60
N TYR A 286 -5.59 -1.69 2.55
CA TYR A 286 -6.95 -1.59 3.09
C TYR A 286 -7.14 -2.51 4.29
N GLU A 287 -8.00 -2.09 5.21
CA GLU A 287 -8.54 -2.93 6.28
C GLU A 287 -10.07 -3.00 6.13
N PHE A 288 -10.63 -4.16 6.44
CA PHE A 288 -12.06 -4.42 6.37
C PHE A 288 -12.54 -5.04 7.69
N GLY A 289 -13.83 -4.87 7.99
CA GLY A 289 -14.46 -5.51 9.13
C GLY A 289 -15.91 -5.87 8.88
N LYS A 290 -16.43 -6.78 9.70
CA LYS A 290 -17.85 -7.16 9.70
C LYS A 290 -18.63 -6.34 10.72
N ALA A 291 -19.70 -5.69 10.27
CA ALA A 291 -20.69 -5.09 11.16
C ALA A 291 -21.52 -6.17 11.87
N ALA A 292 -22.32 -5.76 12.85
CA ALA A 292 -23.14 -6.68 13.65
C ALA A 292 -24.17 -7.48 12.82
N ASP A 293 -24.59 -6.94 11.67
CA ASP A 293 -25.50 -7.61 10.72
C ASP A 293 -24.77 -8.53 9.71
N GLY A 294 -23.45 -8.65 9.82
CA GLY A 294 -22.61 -9.43 8.91
C GLY A 294 -22.10 -8.65 7.69
N THR A 295 -22.51 -7.39 7.49
CA THR A 295 -22.06 -6.58 6.35
C THR A 295 -20.56 -6.31 6.42
N ILE A 296 -19.84 -6.61 5.33
CA ILE A 296 -18.42 -6.26 5.18
C ILE A 296 -18.28 -4.78 4.82
N MET A 297 -17.65 -4.02 5.71
CA MET A 297 -17.41 -2.59 5.58
C MET A 297 -15.92 -2.28 5.43
N LEU A 298 -15.62 -1.28 4.60
CA LEU A 298 -14.31 -0.64 4.57
C LEU A 298 -14.13 0.18 5.86
N ILE A 299 -13.00 0.00 6.53
CA ILE A 299 -12.67 0.66 7.80
C ILE A 299 -11.33 1.38 7.68
N ASP A 300 -10.79 1.82 8.82
CA ASP A 300 -9.46 2.42 8.93
C ASP A 300 -9.31 3.73 8.14
N GLU A 301 -8.23 3.89 7.37
CA GLU A 301 -8.02 5.03 6.48
C GLU A 301 -7.84 4.56 5.03
N VAL A 302 -8.16 5.44 4.06
CA VAL A 302 -8.17 5.10 2.64
C VAL A 302 -7.36 6.11 1.84
N HIS A 303 -6.41 5.61 1.04
CA HIS A 303 -5.68 6.40 0.04
C HIS A 303 -4.99 7.65 0.59
N THR A 304 -4.55 7.57 1.84
CA THR A 304 -3.77 8.61 2.49
C THR A 304 -2.27 8.39 2.20
N PRO A 305 -1.43 9.44 2.33
CA PRO A 305 0.03 9.31 2.32
C PRO A 305 0.62 8.32 3.35
N ASP A 306 -0.10 8.03 4.44
CA ASP A 306 0.36 7.09 5.48
C ASP A 306 0.05 5.63 5.13
N SER A 307 -0.99 5.39 4.32
CA SER A 307 -1.47 4.05 3.91
C SER A 307 -1.10 3.69 2.47
N SER A 308 -0.61 4.65 1.69
CA SER A 308 -0.45 4.54 0.24
C SER A 308 0.81 5.22 -0.26
N ARG A 309 1.37 4.71 -1.35
CA ARG A 309 2.44 5.37 -2.08
C ARG A 309 1.90 6.14 -3.27
N TYR A 310 2.37 7.38 -3.41
CA TYR A 310 1.96 8.29 -4.48
C TYR A 310 3.18 8.85 -5.19
N TRP A 311 3.22 8.74 -6.52
CA TRP A 311 4.22 9.40 -7.35
C TRP A 311 3.66 10.58 -8.13
N ILE A 312 4.53 11.54 -8.46
CA ILE A 312 4.22 12.60 -9.40
C ILE A 312 4.20 12.00 -10.81
N ALA A 313 3.05 12.08 -11.48
CA ALA A 313 2.85 11.39 -12.76
C ALA A 313 3.78 11.91 -13.86
N ASN A 314 3.99 13.22 -13.90
CA ASN A 314 4.72 13.89 -14.99
C ASN A 314 6.22 13.59 -15.01
N SER A 315 6.80 13.13 -13.89
CA SER A 315 8.24 12.80 -13.81
C SER A 315 8.52 11.29 -13.89
N TYR A 316 7.50 10.44 -13.77
CA TYR A 316 7.69 8.98 -13.67
C TYR A 316 8.41 8.36 -14.88
N GLU A 317 7.94 8.63 -16.11
CA GLU A 317 8.50 7.99 -17.32
C GLU A 317 9.96 8.39 -17.56
N GLU A 318 10.30 9.66 -17.37
CA GLU A 318 11.68 10.14 -17.52
C GLU A 318 12.61 9.49 -16.49
N GLN A 319 12.20 9.49 -15.22
CA GLN A 319 13.00 8.91 -14.14
C GLN A 319 13.14 7.39 -14.28
N PHE A 320 12.06 6.70 -14.64
CA PHE A 320 12.09 5.25 -14.88
C PHE A 320 13.06 4.88 -16.01
N ASN A 321 13.01 5.59 -17.14
CA ASN A 321 13.92 5.35 -18.26
C ASN A 321 15.38 5.69 -17.93
N ALA A 322 15.61 6.64 -17.01
CA ALA A 322 16.94 6.99 -16.50
C ALA A 322 17.43 6.05 -15.38
N GLY A 323 16.60 5.11 -14.90
CA GLY A 323 16.92 4.24 -13.77
C GLY A 323 16.96 4.96 -12.41
N LEU A 324 16.25 6.09 -12.30
CA LEU A 324 16.12 6.90 -11.09
C LEU A 324 14.86 6.53 -10.29
N GLU A 325 14.82 6.96 -9.02
CA GLU A 325 13.63 6.80 -8.18
C GLU A 325 12.55 7.82 -8.56
N PRO A 326 11.28 7.41 -8.73
CA PRO A 326 10.20 8.36 -8.97
C PRO A 326 10.08 9.39 -7.86
N GLU A 327 9.74 10.61 -8.24
CA GLU A 327 9.30 11.62 -7.26
C GLU A 327 8.01 11.15 -6.60
N ASN A 328 7.96 11.19 -5.27
CA ASN A 328 6.82 10.76 -4.48
C ASN A 328 6.17 11.92 -3.70
N VAL A 329 5.06 11.70 -3.01
CA VAL A 329 4.41 12.72 -2.14
C VAL A 329 3.88 12.07 -0.87
N ASP A 330 4.40 10.88 -0.56
CA ASP A 330 3.89 10.02 0.48
C ASP A 330 4.76 10.09 1.76
N LYS A 331 4.50 9.18 2.70
CA LYS A 331 5.27 9.05 3.94
C LYS A 331 6.79 8.97 3.72
N VAL A 332 7.24 8.46 2.58
CA VAL A 332 8.66 8.44 2.20
C VAL A 332 9.18 9.86 1.97
N TRP A 333 8.37 10.81 1.47
CA TRP A 333 8.76 12.23 1.37
C TRP A 333 8.87 12.91 2.71
N GLY A 334 8.00 12.55 3.66
CA GLY A 334 8.17 12.95 5.05
C GLY A 334 9.47 12.44 5.67
N LEU A 335 10.12 11.39 5.11
CA LEU A 335 11.42 10.88 5.55
C LEU A 335 12.58 11.44 4.73
N GLU A 336 12.42 11.66 3.42
CA GLU A 336 13.47 12.22 2.54
C GLU A 336 13.64 13.74 2.72
N PHE A 337 12.58 14.51 2.93
CA PHE A 337 12.69 15.93 3.30
C PHE A 337 13.12 16.14 4.76
N ASN A 338 12.80 15.19 5.66
CA ASN A 338 13.34 15.18 7.03
C ASN A 338 14.68 14.43 7.14
N ALA A 339 15.27 13.99 6.02
CA ALA A 339 16.64 13.49 5.93
C ALA A 339 17.63 14.62 5.60
N VAL A 340 17.34 15.86 6.02
CA VAL A 340 18.39 16.62 6.71
C VAL A 340 18.80 15.71 7.87
N PRO A 341 20.04 15.21 7.92
CA PRO A 341 20.41 14.15 8.86
C PRO A 341 20.04 14.60 10.27
N VAL A 342 19.03 13.95 10.85
CA VAL A 342 18.68 14.09 12.26
C VAL A 342 19.82 13.44 13.04
N TYR A 343 20.90 14.20 13.20
CA TYR A 343 21.91 14.00 14.21
C TYR A 343 21.26 14.28 15.57
N LEU A 344 20.48 13.31 16.05
CA LEU A 344 20.13 13.17 17.46
C LEU A 344 20.76 11.88 17.98
N GLY A 345 22.09 11.83 17.88
CA GLY A 345 22.91 11.09 18.82
C GLY A 345 23.34 12.05 19.92
N SER A 346 23.12 11.65 21.18
CA SER A 346 23.42 12.37 22.43
C SER A 346 22.55 13.60 22.76
N LEU A 347 21.40 13.33 23.38
CA LEU A 347 20.93 14.06 24.56
C LEU A 347 20.65 13.05 25.67
#